data_AF-A0AA35VWA8-F1
#
_entry.id   AF-A0AA35VWA8-F1
#
_cell.length_a   1.000
_cell.length_b   1.000
_cell.length_c   1.000
_cell.angle_alpha   90.00
_cell.angle_beta   90.00
_cell.angle_gamma   90.00
#
_symmetry.space_group_name_H-M   'P 1'
#
loop_
_entity.id
_entity.type
_entity.pdbx_description
1 polymer ?
#
loop_
_entity_poly.entity_id
_entity_poly.type
_entity_poly.pdbx_seq_one_letter_code
_entity_poly.pdbx_strand_id
1 'polypeptide(L)'
;MVSVEEKVLRILCWSNLDFLNKKHSSSESIIQMFYEFRIFSTIYVAKEMPSFFKYRIVVPSISFTIPSSSLSSPNKLLTGINFCSLHTWRTVDQTPSSVDDQFPTWPMVTISNITKNSMWIYKRYIDRYSLNQECRAMLRHLMFGMNEMEADDHISITVTEPLYESVKECG
;
A
#
# COMPACT_ATOMS: atom_id res chain seq x y z
N MET A 1 24.35 -13.95 6.65
CA MET A 1 23.18 -13.04 6.69
C MET A 1 23.39 -12.03 5.57
N VAL A 2 22.61 -12.10 4.50
CA VAL A 2 22.78 -11.21 3.33
C VAL A 2 22.29 -9.83 3.76
N SER A 3 23.20 -8.86 3.84
CA SER A 3 22.86 -7.47 4.16
C SER A 3 22.19 -6.86 2.92
N VAL A 4 20.94 -6.43 3.07
CA VAL A 4 20.26 -5.62 2.04
C VAL A 4 20.77 -4.19 2.17
N GLU A 5 21.20 -3.59 1.08
CA GLU A 5 21.69 -2.20 1.07
C GLU A 5 20.61 -1.24 1.61
N GLU A 6 20.99 -0.34 2.53
CA GLU A 6 20.07 0.62 3.16
C GLU A 6 19.33 1.49 2.13
N LYS A 7 19.97 1.77 0.99
CA LYS A 7 19.38 2.48 -0.14
C LYS A 7 18.14 1.75 -0.69
N VAL A 8 18.17 0.42 -0.76
CA VAL A 8 17.03 -0.40 -1.19
C VAL A 8 15.90 -0.32 -0.17
N LEU A 9 16.23 -0.41 1.12
CA LEU A 9 15.23 -0.27 2.19
C LEU A 9 14.54 1.10 2.13
N ARG A 10 15.30 2.18 1.94
CA ARG A 10 14.73 3.54 1.80
C ARG A 10 13.83 3.68 0.57
N ILE A 11 14.18 3.07 -0.56
CA ILE A 11 13.32 3.05 -1.77
C ILE A 11 11.97 2.40 -1.45
N LEU A 12 12.00 1.31 -0.68
CA LEU A 12 10.82 0.58 -0.22
C LEU A 12 10.08 1.28 0.94
N CYS A 13 10.42 2.54 1.24
CA CYS A 13 9.86 3.34 2.34
C CYS A 13 10.19 2.84 3.76
N TRP A 14 11.21 1.98 3.91
CA TRP A 14 11.75 1.61 5.21
C TRP A 14 12.80 2.64 5.64
N SER A 15 12.34 3.71 6.29
CA SER A 15 13.19 4.82 6.76
C SER A 15 13.48 4.79 8.26
N ASN A 16 12.66 4.08 9.04
CA ASN A 16 12.85 3.89 10.48
C ASN A 16 12.83 2.39 10.76
N LEU A 17 14.00 1.76 10.85
CA LEU A 17 14.13 0.32 11.14
C LEU A 17 14.03 0.01 12.64
N ASP A 18 13.75 1.00 13.51
CA ASP A 18 13.77 0.80 14.97
C ASP A 18 12.68 -0.18 15.42
N PHE A 19 11.61 -0.35 14.63
CA PHE A 19 10.59 -1.36 14.90
C PHE A 19 11.07 -2.80 14.64
N LEU A 20 12.10 -3.02 13.81
CA LEU A 20 12.74 -4.33 13.65
C LEU A 20 13.65 -4.67 14.84
N ASN A 21 14.23 -3.65 15.49
CA ASN A 21 15.14 -3.82 16.62
C ASN A 21 14.43 -4.06 17.96
N LYS A 22 13.12 -3.84 18.03
CA LYS A 22 12.34 -4.27 19.19
C LYS A 22 12.16 -5.79 19.13
N LYS A 23 13.08 -6.52 19.77
CA LYS A 23 12.83 -7.89 20.24
C LYS A 23 11.64 -7.86 21.20
N HIS A 24 10.43 -7.89 20.66
CA HIS A 24 9.27 -8.30 21.42
C HIS A 24 9.31 -9.83 21.48
N SER A 25 9.79 -10.32 22.63
CA SER A 25 9.72 -11.70 23.05
C SER A 25 8.25 -12.10 23.31
N SER A 26 7.48 -12.25 22.23
CA SER A 26 6.19 -12.96 22.16
C SER A 26 5.67 -12.86 20.72
N SER A 27 5.82 -13.92 19.93
CA SER A 27 4.96 -14.41 18.83
C SER A 27 4.11 -13.51 17.90
N GLU A 28 4.18 -12.17 17.89
CA GLU A 28 3.10 -11.34 17.29
C GLU A 28 3.53 -10.19 16.35
N SER A 29 4.81 -10.01 16.04
CA SER A 29 5.25 -9.01 15.03
C SER A 29 5.53 -9.65 13.68
N ILE A 30 4.48 -10.18 13.04
CA ILE A 30 4.58 -10.80 11.72
C ILE A 30 4.59 -9.69 10.66
N ILE A 31 5.79 -9.17 10.37
CA ILE A 31 6.04 -8.43 9.14
C ILE A 31 6.06 -9.44 8.00
N GLN A 32 5.25 -9.21 6.97
CA GLN A 32 5.27 -10.00 5.74
C GLN A 32 5.68 -9.12 4.57
N MET A 33 6.53 -9.65 3.69
CA MET A 33 7.01 -8.96 2.50
C MET A 33 6.75 -9.83 1.28
N PHE A 34 6.23 -9.22 0.22
CA PHE A 34 5.90 -9.90 -1.04
C PHE A 34 6.42 -9.06 -2.21
N TYR A 35 6.91 -9.71 -3.25
CA TYR A 35 7.23 -9.07 -4.51
C TYR A 35 6.47 -9.77 -5.63
N GLU A 36 5.49 -9.08 -6.18
CA GLU A 36 4.60 -9.62 -7.21
C GLU A 36 4.34 -8.54 -8.25
N PHE A 37 4.43 -8.88 -9.53
CA PHE A 37 4.07 -7.98 -10.64
C PHE A 37 4.71 -6.58 -10.53
N ARG A 38 6.00 -6.51 -10.15
CA ARG A 38 6.76 -5.25 -9.97
C ARG A 38 6.25 -4.36 -8.83
N ILE A 39 5.41 -4.89 -7.96
CA ILE A 39 5.01 -4.27 -6.70
C ILE A 39 5.71 -4.98 -5.55
N PHE A 40 6.43 -4.21 -4.76
CA PHE A 40 6.93 -4.67 -3.47
C PHE A 40 5.93 -4.29 -2.38
N SER A 41 5.34 -5.27 -1.72
CA SER A 41 4.36 -5.06 -0.65
C SER A 41 4.96 -5.46 0.70
N THR A 42 4.75 -4.63 1.72
CA THR A 42 5.03 -4.93 3.12
C THR A 42 3.75 -4.80 3.92
N ILE A 43 3.47 -5.80 4.75
CA ILE A 43 2.31 -5.85 5.64
C ILE A 43 2.82 -5.96 7.07
N TYR A 44 2.31 -5.13 7.95
CA TYR A 44 2.65 -5.19 9.38
C TYR A 44 1.52 -4.62 10.22
N VAL A 45 1.46 -5.03 11.48
CA VAL A 45 0.52 -4.50 12.46
C VAL A 45 0.90 -3.04 12.77
N ALA A 46 -0.05 -2.13 12.61
CA ALA A 46 0.15 -0.71 12.87
C ALA A 46 -1.18 -0.04 13.19
N LYS A 47 -1.20 0.79 14.24
CA LYS A 47 -2.40 1.57 14.64
C LYS A 47 -2.61 2.81 13.77
N GLU A 48 -1.54 3.31 13.16
CA GLU A 48 -1.48 4.57 12.43
C GLU A 48 -0.59 4.42 11.19
N MET A 49 -0.88 5.22 10.16
CA MET A 49 -0.06 5.26 8.95
C MET A 49 1.28 5.95 9.22
N PRO A 50 2.39 5.52 8.60
CA PRO A 50 3.71 6.08 8.89
C PRO A 50 3.80 7.59 8.69
N SER A 51 4.50 8.25 9.62
CA SER A 51 4.60 9.71 9.69
C SER A 51 5.13 10.37 8.42
N PHE A 52 5.95 9.65 7.63
CA PHE A 52 6.58 10.16 6.41
C PHE A 52 5.64 10.28 5.20
N PHE A 53 4.44 9.69 5.24
CA PHE A 53 3.41 9.96 4.23
C PHE A 53 2.86 11.37 4.44
N LYS A 54 3.16 12.25 3.48
CA LYS A 54 2.74 13.67 3.52
C LYS A 54 1.29 13.86 3.14
N TYR A 55 0.82 13.09 2.17
CA TYR A 55 -0.55 13.14 1.66
C TYR A 55 -1.30 11.97 2.25
N ARG A 56 -2.42 12.24 2.93
CA ARG A 56 -3.25 11.20 3.55
C ARG A 56 -4.71 11.58 3.43
N ILE A 57 -5.54 10.57 3.18
CA ILE A 57 -6.98 10.76 3.00
C ILE A 57 -7.71 9.63 3.72
N VAL A 58 -8.79 9.97 4.41
CA VAL A 58 -9.67 9.05 5.14
C VAL A 58 -10.74 8.47 4.19
N VAL A 59 -10.30 7.97 3.04
CA VAL A 59 -11.15 7.29 2.06
C VAL A 59 -10.34 6.18 1.36
N PRO A 60 -10.98 5.15 0.81
CA PRO A 60 -10.30 4.03 0.14
C PRO A 60 -9.70 4.38 -1.23
N SER A 61 -9.64 5.67 -1.62
CA SER A 61 -9.10 6.10 -2.91
C SER A 61 -8.30 7.39 -2.80
N ILE A 62 -7.19 7.48 -3.52
CA ILE A 62 -6.41 8.70 -3.65
C ILE A 62 -6.15 8.98 -5.13
N SER A 63 -6.32 10.23 -5.54
CA SER A 63 -5.90 10.68 -6.86
C SER A 63 -4.98 11.89 -6.76
N PHE A 64 -4.01 11.95 -7.66
CA PHE A 64 -3.03 13.03 -7.70
C PHE A 64 -2.43 13.16 -9.10
N THR A 65 -1.91 14.33 -9.40
CA THR A 65 -1.12 14.57 -10.60
C THR A 65 0.36 14.48 -10.27
N ILE A 66 1.12 13.73 -11.07
CA ILE A 66 2.56 13.61 -10.88
C ILE A 66 3.20 14.99 -11.10
N PRO A 67 3.86 15.58 -10.09
CA PRO A 67 4.35 16.95 -10.20
C PRO A 67 5.53 17.01 -11.16
N SER A 68 5.45 17.85 -12.20
CA SER A 68 6.56 18.08 -13.15
C SER A 68 7.83 18.61 -12.47
N SER A 69 7.71 19.26 -11.30
CA SER A 69 8.86 19.68 -10.48
C SER A 69 9.68 18.51 -9.92
N SER A 70 9.09 17.32 -9.78
CA SER A 70 9.82 16.11 -9.36
C SER A 70 10.81 15.58 -10.43
N LEU A 71 10.68 16.07 -11.67
CA LEU A 71 11.53 15.76 -12.83
C LEU A 71 12.47 16.90 -13.25
N SER A 72 12.55 17.99 -12.47
CA SER A 72 13.38 19.19 -12.78
C SER A 72 14.90 18.98 -12.78
N SER A 73 15.37 17.76 -12.48
CA SER A 73 16.77 17.37 -12.63
C SER A 73 16.91 16.46 -13.85
N PRO A 74 17.85 16.74 -14.77
CA PRO A 74 17.96 16.07 -16.08
C PRO A 74 18.20 14.55 -16.05
N ASN A 75 18.28 13.92 -14.86
CA ASN A 75 18.49 12.48 -14.66
C ASN A 75 17.49 11.83 -13.69
N LYS A 76 16.44 12.54 -13.24
CA LYS A 76 15.44 11.96 -12.33
C LYS A 76 14.22 11.45 -13.11
N LEU A 77 14.30 10.20 -13.57
CA LEU A 77 13.13 9.48 -14.06
C LEU A 77 12.28 9.05 -12.86
N LEU A 78 10.95 9.21 -12.95
CA LEU A 78 10.04 8.63 -11.97
C LEU A 78 10.13 7.11 -12.06
N THR A 79 10.73 6.46 -11.06
CA THR A 79 10.95 5.01 -11.07
C THR A 79 9.83 4.24 -10.38
N GLY A 80 9.02 4.92 -9.57
CA GLY A 80 7.96 4.29 -8.81
C GLY A 80 7.18 5.25 -7.93
N ILE A 81 6.11 4.73 -7.34
CA ILE A 81 5.26 5.41 -6.36
C ILE A 81 5.20 4.54 -5.11
N ASN A 82 5.26 5.19 -3.95
CA ASN A 82 4.95 4.55 -2.68
C ASN A 82 3.50 4.85 -2.32
N PHE A 83 2.76 3.81 -1.96
CA PHE A 83 1.37 3.88 -1.53
C PHE A 83 1.19 3.09 -0.25
N CYS A 84 0.49 3.64 0.73
CA CYS A 84 0.13 2.96 1.96
C CYS A 84 -1.37 3.00 2.18
N SER A 85 -1.91 1.89 2.65
CA SER A 85 -3.29 1.79 3.10
C SER A 85 -3.33 1.19 4.50
N LEU A 86 -4.09 1.81 5.40
CA LEU A 86 -4.30 1.36 6.76
C LEU A 86 -5.68 0.68 6.85
N HIS A 87 -5.67 -0.59 7.22
CA HIS A 87 -6.86 -1.44 7.28
C HIS A 87 -7.24 -1.74 8.72
N THR A 88 -8.54 -1.84 8.98
CA THR A 88 -9.10 -2.31 10.25
C THR A 88 -10.17 -3.36 9.98
N TRP A 89 -10.41 -4.23 10.96
CA TRP A 89 -11.51 -5.18 10.86
C TRP A 89 -12.85 -4.45 11.01
N ARG A 90 -13.86 -4.83 10.22
CA ARG A 90 -15.23 -4.33 10.40
C ARG A 90 -15.81 -4.93 11.68
N THR A 91 -16.52 -4.12 12.45
CA THR A 91 -17.32 -4.64 13.57
C THR A 91 -18.54 -5.38 13.03
N VAL A 92 -19.17 -6.21 13.87
CA VAL A 92 -20.38 -6.98 13.49
C VAL A 92 -21.48 -6.05 12.95
N ASP A 93 -21.59 -4.83 13.48
CA ASP A 93 -22.58 -3.83 13.06
C ASP A 93 -22.26 -3.15 11.71
N GLN A 94 -21.00 -3.22 11.26
CA GLN A 94 -20.52 -2.64 9.98
C GLN A 94 -20.39 -3.70 8.88
N THR A 95 -20.57 -4.96 9.24
CA THR A 95 -20.54 -6.07 8.28
C THR A 95 -21.89 -6.08 7.57
N PRO A 96 -21.93 -6.03 6.22
CA PRO A 96 -23.19 -6.09 5.48
C PRO A 96 -24.00 -7.32 5.91
N SER A 97 -25.26 -7.11 6.28
CA SER A 97 -26.17 -8.16 6.79
C SER A 97 -26.54 -9.21 5.74
N SER A 98 -26.30 -8.92 4.46
CA SER A 98 -26.40 -9.86 3.35
C SER A 98 -25.01 -10.02 2.71
N VAL A 99 -24.54 -11.27 2.64
CA VAL A 99 -23.42 -11.67 1.77
C VAL A 99 -23.93 -11.64 0.33
N ASP A 100 -24.11 -10.43 -0.19
CA ASP A 100 -24.29 -10.26 -1.62
C ASP A 100 -22.91 -10.39 -2.28
N ASP A 101 -22.82 -11.00 -3.46
CA ASP A 101 -21.58 -11.27 -4.20
C ASP A 101 -20.81 -9.97 -4.62
N GLN A 102 -21.24 -8.81 -4.12
CA GLN A 102 -20.71 -7.49 -4.45
C GLN A 102 -19.34 -7.20 -3.84
N PHE A 103 -18.96 -7.85 -2.75
CA PHE A 103 -17.67 -7.60 -2.10
C PHE A 103 -16.65 -8.69 -2.42
N PRO A 104 -15.43 -8.32 -2.84
CA PRO A 104 -14.41 -9.31 -3.10
C PRO A 104 -14.00 -9.99 -1.79
N THR A 105 -13.75 -11.29 -1.84
CA THR A 105 -13.23 -12.06 -0.70
C THR A 105 -11.85 -11.56 -0.25
N TRP A 106 -11.12 -10.88 -1.14
CA TRP A 106 -9.77 -10.39 -0.91
C TRP A 106 -9.67 -8.93 -1.31
N PRO A 107 -8.93 -8.09 -0.57
CA PRO A 107 -8.75 -6.69 -0.95
C PRO A 107 -8.02 -6.63 -2.29
N MET A 108 -8.47 -5.70 -3.12
CA MET A 108 -7.86 -5.44 -4.42
C MET A 108 -7.36 -3.99 -4.45
N VAL A 109 -6.31 -3.75 -5.21
CA VAL A 109 -5.85 -2.39 -5.50
C VAL A 109 -5.90 -2.17 -6.99
N THR A 110 -6.64 -1.13 -7.38
CA THR A 110 -6.71 -0.66 -8.74
C THR A 110 -5.88 0.60 -8.85
N ILE A 111 -4.88 0.59 -9.73
CA ILE A 111 -4.13 1.79 -10.11
C ILE A 111 -4.54 2.15 -11.53
N SER A 112 -4.90 3.41 -11.74
CA SER A 112 -5.32 3.94 -13.02
C SER A 112 -4.51 5.17 -13.37
N ASN A 113 -3.87 5.17 -14.53
CA ASN A 113 -3.39 6.38 -15.18
C ASN A 113 -4.54 6.92 -16.03
N ILE A 114 -5.20 7.96 -15.53
CA ILE A 114 -6.40 8.55 -16.14
C ILE A 114 -6.01 9.27 -17.44
N THR A 115 -4.88 9.97 -17.45
CA THR A 115 -4.37 10.66 -18.64
C THR A 115 -4.16 9.71 -19.81
N LYS A 116 -3.61 8.52 -19.54
CA LYS A 116 -3.28 7.51 -20.57
C LYS A 116 -4.32 6.41 -20.73
N ASN A 117 -5.47 6.51 -20.04
CA ASN A 117 -6.51 5.49 -20.02
C ASN A 117 -5.97 4.06 -19.79
N SER A 118 -5.02 3.93 -18.86
CA SER A 118 -4.36 2.66 -18.53
C SER A 118 -4.70 2.26 -17.10
N MET A 119 -4.91 0.97 -16.85
CA MET A 119 -5.35 0.45 -15.55
C MET A 119 -4.65 -0.86 -15.22
N TRP A 120 -4.31 -1.03 -13.95
CA TRP A 120 -3.77 -2.25 -13.38
C TRP A 120 -4.56 -2.63 -12.13
N ILE A 121 -4.97 -3.90 -12.04
CA ILE A 121 -5.73 -4.43 -10.90
C ILE A 121 -4.87 -5.50 -10.23
N TYR A 122 -4.60 -5.32 -8.95
CA TYR A 122 -3.79 -6.22 -8.15
C TYR A 122 -4.65 -6.84 -7.07
N LYS A 123 -4.80 -8.16 -7.15
CA LYS A 123 -5.47 -8.95 -6.13
C LYS A 123 -4.46 -9.37 -5.07
N ARG A 124 -4.72 -9.07 -3.81
CA ARG A 124 -3.87 -9.48 -2.70
C ARG A 124 -3.98 -10.99 -2.46
N TYR A 125 -2.85 -11.66 -2.29
CA TYR A 125 -2.78 -12.93 -1.57
C TYR A 125 -2.73 -12.64 -0.06
N ILE A 126 -3.75 -13.02 0.69
CA ILE A 126 -3.74 -12.93 2.16
C ILE A 126 -3.44 -14.31 2.70
N ASP A 127 -2.43 -14.39 3.56
CA ASP A 127 -2.27 -15.54 4.43
C ASP A 127 -3.27 -15.46 5.59
N ARG A 128 -4.00 -16.56 5.82
CA ARG A 128 -5.23 -16.64 6.63
C ARG A 128 -5.02 -16.44 8.15
N TYR A 129 -3.79 -16.18 8.59
CA TYR A 129 -3.40 -16.33 9.99
C TYR A 129 -3.17 -15.01 10.71
N SER A 130 -4.24 -14.24 10.91
CA SER A 130 -4.12 -13.06 11.76
C SER A 130 -5.46 -12.82 12.44
N LEU A 131 -5.59 -13.55 13.55
CA LEU A 131 -6.78 -13.71 14.40
C LEU A 131 -7.05 -12.49 15.29
N ASN A 132 -6.14 -11.53 15.35
CA ASN A 132 -6.29 -10.36 16.21
C ASN A 132 -6.90 -9.20 15.40
N GLN A 133 -7.90 -8.53 15.98
CA GLN A 133 -8.64 -7.36 15.47
C GLN A 133 -7.75 -6.09 15.36
N GLU A 134 -6.47 -6.27 15.07
CA GLU A 134 -5.48 -5.20 15.05
C GLU A 134 -5.44 -4.52 13.68
N CYS A 135 -5.27 -3.20 13.69
CA CYS A 135 -5.09 -2.43 12.47
C CYS A 135 -3.78 -2.84 11.76
N ARG A 136 -3.80 -2.83 10.43
CA ARG A 136 -2.66 -3.23 9.60
C ARG A 136 -2.32 -2.16 8.59
N ALA A 137 -1.04 -1.79 8.58
CA ALA A 137 -0.50 -0.97 7.51
C ALA A 137 -0.05 -1.89 6.38
N MET A 138 -0.41 -1.48 5.16
CA MET A 138 -0.03 -2.16 3.95
C MET A 138 0.67 -1.16 3.04
N LEU A 139 2.00 -1.27 3.03
CA LEU A 139 2.91 -0.42 2.28
C LEU A 139 3.23 -1.10 0.95
N ARG A 140 3.16 -0.34 -0.15
CA ARG A 140 3.42 -0.81 -1.49
C ARG A 140 4.38 0.15 -2.19
N HIS A 141 5.45 -0.40 -2.74
CA HIS A 141 6.30 0.29 -3.68
C HIS A 141 6.00 -0.24 -5.09
N LEU A 142 5.40 0.60 -5.91
CA LEU A 142 5.05 0.28 -7.29
C LEU A 142 6.17 0.74 -8.20
N MET A 143 6.73 -0.18 -8.99
CA MET A 143 7.76 0.15 -9.96
C MET A 143 7.16 0.23 -11.36
N PHE A 144 7.33 1.36 -12.04
CA PHE A 144 6.79 1.57 -13.38
C PHE A 144 7.80 1.26 -14.46
N GLY A 145 7.30 0.78 -15.59
CA GLY A 145 8.03 0.60 -16.84
C GLY A 145 8.32 1.94 -17.49
N MET A 146 9.14 1.90 -18.55
CA MET A 146 9.40 3.08 -19.36
C MET A 146 8.07 3.55 -19.96
N ASN A 147 7.76 4.85 -19.79
CA ASN A 147 6.57 5.54 -20.31
C ASN A 147 5.21 5.14 -19.70
N GLU A 148 5.15 4.24 -18.71
CA GLU A 148 3.90 3.87 -18.03
C GLU A 148 3.31 5.03 -17.20
N MET A 149 4.17 5.86 -16.63
CA MET A 149 3.81 7.09 -15.91
C MET A 149 4.87 8.16 -16.15
N GLU A 150 4.43 9.41 -16.36
CA GLU A 150 5.31 10.56 -16.56
C GLU A 150 4.83 11.80 -15.77
N ALA A 151 5.57 12.91 -15.86
CA ALA A 151 5.11 14.18 -15.33
C ALA A 151 3.72 14.51 -15.88
N ASP A 152 2.90 15.14 -15.04
CA ASP A 152 1.58 15.65 -15.42
C ASP A 152 0.52 14.57 -15.72
N ASP A 153 0.89 13.29 -15.67
CA ASP A 153 -0.07 12.19 -15.65
C ASP A 153 -0.92 12.28 -14.37
N HIS A 154 -2.24 12.16 -14.54
CA HIS A 154 -3.19 12.10 -13.44
C HIS A 154 -3.44 10.64 -13.07
N ILE A 155 -3.07 10.29 -11.85
CA ILE A 155 -3.12 8.92 -11.33
C ILE A 155 -4.22 8.82 -10.28
N SER A 156 -4.92 7.68 -10.27
CA SER A 156 -5.85 7.30 -9.22
C SER A 156 -5.49 5.91 -8.70
N ILE A 157 -5.47 5.75 -7.38
CA ILE A 157 -5.25 4.48 -6.70
C ILE A 157 -6.47 4.24 -5.81
N THR A 158 -7.17 3.14 -6.04
CA THR A 158 -8.35 2.74 -5.28
C THR A 158 -8.12 1.38 -4.65
N VAL A 159 -8.44 1.27 -3.37
CA VAL A 159 -8.44 0.02 -2.61
C VAL A 159 -9.87 -0.47 -2.52
N THR A 160 -10.17 -1.60 -3.14
CA THR A 160 -11.46 -2.26 -2.98
C THR A 160 -11.47 -2.99 -1.65
N GLU A 161 -12.36 -2.57 -0.76
CA GLU A 161 -12.50 -3.14 0.58
C GLU A 161 -13.13 -4.54 0.51
N PRO A 162 -12.57 -5.52 1.23
CA PRO A 162 -13.17 -6.85 1.34
C PRO A 162 -14.28 -6.85 2.41
N LEU A 163 -15.06 -7.93 2.46
CA LEU A 163 -16.22 -8.08 3.37
C LEU A 163 -15.93 -7.74 4.84
N TYR A 164 -14.75 -8.12 5.34
CA TYR A 164 -14.42 -8.06 6.77
C TYR A 164 -13.41 -6.96 7.12
N GLU A 165 -12.90 -6.21 6.15
CA GLU A 165 -11.94 -5.13 6.39
C GLU A 165 -12.52 -3.80 5.87
N SER A 166 -12.12 -2.70 6.50
CA SER A 166 -12.35 -1.35 6.01
C SER A 166 -11.03 -0.59 5.98
N VAL A 167 -10.91 0.30 5.00
CA VAL A 167 -9.75 1.17 4.84
C VAL A 167 -10.00 2.42 5.67
N LYS A 168 -9.19 2.59 6.71
CA LYS A 168 -9.22 3.75 7.59
C LYS A 168 -8.55 4.95 6.94
N GLU A 169 -7.46 4.73 6.21
CA GLU A 169 -6.62 5.79 5.66
C GLU A 169 -5.82 5.29 4.45
N CYS A 170 -5.63 6.15 3.45
CA CYS A 170 -4.75 5.96 2.29
C CYS A 170 -3.75 7.11 2.18
N GLY A 171 -2.53 6.85 1.68
CA GLY A 171 -1.51 7.88 1.44
C GLY A 171 -0.40 7.46 0.49
#